data_AF-A0A7T5VDX9-F1
#
_entry.id   AF-A0A7T5VDX9-F1
#
_cell.length_a   1.000
_cell.length_b   1.000
_cell.length_c   1.000
_cell.angle_alpha   90.00
_cell.angle_beta   90.00
_cell.angle_gamma   90.00
#
_symmetry.space_group_name_H-M   'P 1'
#
loop_
_entity.id
_entity.type
_entity.pdbx_description
1 polymer ?
#
loop_
_entity_poly.entity_id
_entity_poly.type
_entity_poly.pdbx_seq_one_letter_code
_entity_poly.pdbx_strand_id
1 'polypeptide(L)'
;MPQASGKPCPCPLVSPGILGVLAGASFGAGLGIVLLSSWLATQILAFLFACLAVGLSCFLASFIRQSSLLVLILGGMVSTSFFTALTSLLKFPADPNRQLPELVYWLMGTFSRVETSSLYLISLPMPAGIFFICLHGKLINPLSMGDEEAASLGVDVRAVRLRLIIVATLISALSVVLVGRTAFSPWYQVREEDRLIAEQAMEKMRIQEHAQRPYSQLSGGQQQLVLLARALVQGARFFIMDEPVNSLDYGRQFHLLQTIRELADEGRSFLLTTHHPEHALFLEGRTLLMDKGKVLKDGFTKDIINQTSIENLYDLPAELMQKLARLRQQTGL
;
A
#
# COMPACT_ATOMS: atom_id res chain seq x y z
N MET A 1 -9.96 4.27 48.82
CA MET A 1 -9.31 3.30 47.92
C MET A 1 -10.34 2.29 47.46
N PRO A 2 -10.79 2.36 46.19
CA PRO A 2 -11.35 1.21 45.49
C PRO A 2 -10.34 0.71 44.44
N GLN A 3 -10.12 -0.60 44.44
CA GLN A 3 -9.23 -1.30 43.52
C GLN A 3 -9.79 -1.25 42.09
N ALA A 4 -9.03 -0.66 41.17
CA ALA A 4 -9.26 -0.80 39.74
C ALA A 4 -8.79 -2.19 39.30
N SER A 5 -9.72 -3.14 39.17
CA SER A 5 -9.44 -4.42 38.50
C SER A 5 -9.33 -4.17 36.99
N GLY A 6 -8.10 -3.96 36.52
CA GLY A 6 -7.79 -3.93 35.09
C GLY A 6 -7.98 -5.31 34.48
N LYS A 7 -9.21 -5.66 34.09
CA LYS A 7 -9.46 -6.79 33.18
C LYS A 7 -9.26 -6.29 31.74
N PRO A 8 -8.42 -6.93 30.93
CA PRO A 8 -8.19 -6.50 29.56
C PRO A 8 -9.45 -6.75 28.73
N CYS A 9 -10.08 -5.68 28.23
CA CYS A 9 -11.05 -5.79 27.14
C CYS A 9 -10.41 -6.58 25.97
N PRO A 10 -11.14 -7.47 25.28
CA PRO A 10 -10.64 -8.07 24.05
C PRO A 10 -10.31 -6.96 23.06
N CYS A 11 -9.02 -6.82 22.74
CA CYS A 11 -8.51 -5.68 21.98
C CYS A 11 -9.20 -5.58 20.61
N PRO A 12 -9.79 -4.42 20.27
CA PRO A 12 -10.47 -4.19 18.98
C PRO A 12 -9.50 -4.17 17.77
N LEU A 13 -8.21 -4.39 18.01
CA LEU A 13 -7.11 -4.34 17.04
C LEU A 13 -6.65 -5.73 16.56
N VAL A 14 -7.32 -6.82 17.00
CA VAL A 14 -6.95 -8.17 16.58
C VAL A 14 -7.51 -8.45 15.18
N SER A 15 -6.64 -8.45 14.16
CA SER A 15 -7.01 -8.81 12.80
C SER A 15 -6.99 -10.33 12.57
N PRO A 16 -7.78 -10.87 11.61
CA PRO A 16 -7.81 -12.31 11.29
C PRO A 16 -6.45 -12.88 10.86
N GLY A 17 -5.52 -12.03 10.44
CA GLY A 17 -4.18 -12.41 9.97
C GLY A 17 -3.17 -12.72 11.08
N ILE A 18 -3.46 -12.37 12.34
CA ILE A 18 -2.50 -12.48 13.44
C ILE A 18 -2.14 -13.94 13.77
N LEU A 19 -3.01 -14.89 13.42
CA LEU A 19 -2.77 -16.33 13.63
C LEU A 19 -1.83 -16.96 12.60
N GLY A 20 -1.28 -16.18 11.66
CA GLY A 20 -0.35 -16.66 10.63
C GLY A 20 -1.01 -17.27 9.39
N VAL A 21 -2.34 -17.19 9.25
CA VAL A 21 -3.10 -17.71 8.10
C VAL A 21 -2.55 -17.18 6.78
N LEU A 22 -2.32 -15.86 6.70
CA LEU A 22 -1.87 -15.18 5.49
C LEU A 22 -0.46 -15.63 5.09
N ALA A 23 0.45 -15.71 6.05
CA ALA A 23 1.83 -16.15 5.80
C ALA A 23 1.88 -17.63 5.39
N GLY A 24 1.08 -18.49 6.02
CA GLY A 24 0.93 -19.90 5.62
C GLY A 24 0.40 -20.04 4.20
N ALA A 25 -0.67 -19.32 3.88
CA ALA A 25 -1.25 -19.32 2.52
C ALA A 25 -0.25 -18.84 1.47
N SER A 26 0.50 -17.78 1.79
CA SER A 26 1.56 -17.20 0.95
C SER A 26 2.66 -18.19 0.63
N PHE A 27 3.14 -18.92 1.64
CA PHE A 27 4.15 -19.95 1.45
C PHE A 27 3.60 -21.12 0.61
N GLY A 28 2.41 -21.63 0.96
CA GLY A 28 1.79 -22.75 0.23
C GLY A 28 1.49 -22.41 -1.22
N ALA A 29 1.04 -21.19 -1.49
CA ALA A 29 0.88 -20.70 -2.85
C ALA A 29 2.22 -20.70 -3.58
N GLY A 30 3.26 -20.07 -3.01
CA GLY A 30 4.57 -20.04 -3.63
C GLY A 30 5.13 -21.43 -3.93
N LEU A 31 4.93 -22.38 -3.02
CA LEU A 31 5.30 -23.78 -3.22
C LEU A 31 4.59 -24.39 -4.44
N GLY A 32 3.29 -24.13 -4.61
CA GLY A 32 2.56 -24.58 -5.79
C GLY A 32 3.05 -23.94 -7.10
N ILE A 33 3.40 -22.66 -7.07
CA ILE A 33 3.91 -21.92 -8.25
C ILE A 33 5.28 -22.45 -8.67
N VAL A 34 6.22 -22.55 -7.72
CA VAL A 34 7.63 -22.88 -8.01
C VAL A 34 7.82 -24.37 -8.31
N LEU A 35 7.19 -25.27 -7.53
CA LEU A 35 7.44 -26.72 -7.66
C LEU A 35 6.47 -27.43 -8.60
N LEU A 36 5.19 -27.05 -8.61
CA LEU A 36 4.16 -27.81 -9.32
C LEU A 36 3.64 -27.11 -10.59
N SER A 37 3.94 -25.81 -10.76
CA SER A 37 3.52 -25.00 -11.93
C SER A 37 2.05 -25.20 -12.33
N SER A 38 1.21 -25.52 -11.35
CA SER A 38 -0.17 -25.96 -11.55
C SER A 38 -1.10 -25.10 -10.71
N TRP A 39 -2.09 -24.51 -11.37
CA TRP A 39 -3.08 -23.63 -10.76
C TRP A 39 -3.82 -24.32 -9.60
N LEU A 40 -4.29 -25.56 -9.82
CA LEU A 40 -5.05 -26.30 -8.81
C LEU A 40 -4.17 -26.65 -7.61
N ALA A 41 -2.90 -26.99 -7.86
CA ALA A 41 -1.94 -27.30 -6.83
C ALA A 41 -1.64 -26.08 -5.95
N THR A 42 -1.47 -24.89 -6.54
CA THR A 42 -1.29 -23.62 -5.82
C THR A 42 -2.43 -23.33 -4.87
N GLN A 43 -3.68 -23.54 -5.32
CA GLN A 43 -4.88 -23.27 -4.51
C GLN A 43 -5.01 -24.26 -3.34
N ILE A 44 -4.79 -25.55 -3.59
CA ILE A 44 -4.84 -26.59 -2.56
C ILE A 44 -3.72 -26.40 -1.53
N LEU A 45 -2.50 -26.15 -1.99
CA LEU A 45 -1.35 -25.95 -1.09
C LEU A 45 -1.49 -24.66 -0.27
N ALA A 46 -1.95 -23.56 -0.87
CA ALA A 46 -2.23 -22.33 -0.13
C ALA A 46 -3.24 -22.57 1.00
N PHE A 47 -4.33 -23.27 0.73
CA PHE A 47 -5.33 -23.60 1.75
C PHE A 47 -4.78 -24.52 2.85
N LEU A 48 -4.04 -25.57 2.46
CA LEU A 48 -3.47 -26.55 3.37
C LEU A 48 -2.44 -25.90 4.31
N PHE A 49 -1.53 -25.09 3.77
CA PHE A 49 -0.52 -24.39 4.56
C PHE A 49 -1.10 -23.26 5.41
N ALA A 50 -2.22 -22.64 5.00
CA ALA A 50 -2.97 -21.72 5.85
C ALA A 50 -3.52 -22.42 7.10
N CYS A 51 -4.10 -23.62 6.94
CA CYS A 51 -4.58 -24.43 8.06
C CYS A 51 -3.43 -24.91 8.94
N LEU A 52 -2.32 -25.36 8.35
CA LEU A 52 -1.12 -25.74 9.09
C LEU A 52 -0.54 -24.58 9.90
N ALA A 53 -0.56 -23.35 9.39
CA ALA A 53 -0.03 -22.20 10.10
C ALA A 53 -0.82 -21.88 11.38
N VAL A 54 -2.14 -22.02 11.33
CA VAL A 54 -3.00 -21.88 12.53
C VAL A 54 -2.83 -23.06 13.47
N GLY A 55 -2.72 -24.28 12.94
CA GLY A 55 -2.41 -25.48 13.72
C GLY A 55 -1.10 -25.32 14.50
N LEU A 56 -0.06 -24.82 13.85
CA LEU A 56 1.23 -24.51 14.47
C LEU A 56 1.10 -23.43 15.55
N SER A 57 0.36 -22.35 15.27
CA SER A 57 0.09 -21.29 16.25
C SER A 57 -0.61 -21.82 17.50
N CYS A 58 -1.65 -22.64 17.33
CA CYS A 58 -2.38 -23.28 18.44
C CYS A 58 -1.51 -24.29 19.19
N PHE A 59 -0.71 -25.08 18.48
CA PHE A 59 0.22 -26.03 19.07
C PHE A 59 1.26 -25.33 19.94
N LEU A 60 1.92 -24.29 19.43
CA LEU A 60 2.88 -23.50 20.21
C LEU A 60 2.22 -22.83 21.42
N ALA A 61 0.99 -22.33 21.25
CA ALA A 61 0.22 -21.76 22.35
C ALA A 61 -0.14 -22.79 23.43
N SER A 62 -0.30 -24.07 23.06
CA SER A 62 -0.66 -25.14 24.00
C SER A 62 0.48 -25.55 24.95
N PHE A 63 1.74 -25.24 24.63
CA PHE A 63 2.88 -25.52 25.52
C PHE A 63 2.92 -24.63 26.77
N ILE A 64 2.29 -23.45 26.70
CA ILE A 64 2.26 -22.49 27.80
C ILE A 64 0.96 -22.71 28.58
N ARG A 65 1.06 -23.14 29.84
CA ARG A 65 -0.08 -23.49 30.72
C ARG A 65 -1.06 -22.34 31.02
N GLN A 66 -0.75 -21.11 30.60
CA GLN A 66 -1.65 -19.96 30.73
C GLN A 66 -2.46 -19.77 29.44
N SER A 67 -3.77 -19.98 29.53
CA SER A 67 -4.71 -19.75 28.43
C SER A 67 -5.07 -18.26 28.27
N SER A 68 -4.06 -17.41 28.08
CA SER A 68 -4.27 -16.00 27.78
C SER A 68 -4.26 -15.76 26.27
N LEU A 69 -5.09 -14.83 25.81
CA LEU A 69 -5.14 -14.38 24.42
C LEU A 69 -3.76 -13.94 23.89
N LEU A 70 -2.90 -13.45 24.78
CA LEU A 70 -1.52 -13.05 24.48
C LEU A 70 -0.63 -14.21 24.03
N VAL A 71 -0.78 -15.39 24.64
CA VAL A 71 -0.02 -16.59 24.27
C VAL A 71 -0.39 -17.06 22.86
N LEU A 72 -1.67 -16.98 22.51
CA LEU A 72 -2.14 -17.30 21.16
C LEU A 72 -1.63 -16.30 20.12
N ILE A 73 -1.62 -15.00 20.44
CA ILE A 73 -1.03 -13.96 19.59
C ILE A 73 0.47 -14.21 19.40
N LEU A 74 1.21 -14.52 20.47
CA LEU A 74 2.65 -14.82 20.40
C LEU A 74 2.91 -16.04 19.51
N GLY A 75 2.13 -17.12 19.66
CA GLY A 75 2.19 -18.29 18.78
C GLY A 75 1.90 -17.93 17.31
N GLY A 76 0.94 -17.03 17.08
CA GLY A 76 0.63 -16.48 15.76
C GLY A 76 1.77 -15.68 15.14
N MET A 77 2.45 -14.82 15.91
CA MET A 77 3.63 -14.05 15.45
C MET A 77 4.81 -14.96 15.09
N VAL A 78 5.03 -16.02 15.87
CA VAL A 78 6.06 -17.04 15.57
C VAL A 78 5.73 -17.77 14.28
N SER A 79 4.50 -18.26 14.14
CA SER A 79 4.02 -18.94 12.91
C SER A 79 4.16 -18.03 11.68
N THR A 80 3.76 -16.76 11.81
CA THR A 80 3.87 -15.75 10.73
C THR A 80 5.31 -15.56 10.28
N SER A 81 6.23 -15.35 11.23
CA SER A 81 7.65 -15.15 10.94
C SER A 81 8.27 -16.37 10.26
N PHE A 82 7.91 -17.58 10.72
CA PHE A 82 8.38 -18.83 10.16
C PHE A 82 7.98 -19.00 8.68
N PHE A 83 6.69 -18.86 8.36
CA PHE A 83 6.23 -19.00 6.98
C PHE A 83 6.68 -17.86 6.06
N THR A 84 6.87 -16.66 6.60
CA THR A 84 7.44 -15.54 5.84
C THR A 84 8.90 -15.79 5.49
N ALA A 85 9.68 -16.37 6.40
CA ALA A 85 11.05 -16.78 6.14
C ALA A 85 11.10 -17.88 5.07
N LEU A 86 10.23 -18.88 5.16
CA LEU A 86 10.12 -19.93 4.14
C LEU A 86 9.71 -19.39 2.77
N THR A 87 8.76 -18.46 2.72
CA THR A 87 8.37 -17.78 1.47
C THR A 87 9.54 -17.00 0.86
N SER A 88 10.38 -16.41 1.70
CA SER A 88 11.57 -15.69 1.24
C SER A 88 12.65 -16.64 0.71
N LEU A 89 12.86 -17.78 1.37
CA LEU A 89 13.76 -18.84 0.89
C LEU A 89 13.30 -19.39 -0.47
N LEU A 90 11.98 -19.53 -0.64
CA LEU A 90 11.37 -20.08 -1.84
C LEU A 90 11.55 -19.17 -3.08
N LYS A 91 11.88 -17.89 -2.89
CA LYS A 91 12.24 -16.97 -3.98
C LYS A 91 13.60 -17.27 -4.60
N PHE A 92 14.50 -17.94 -3.87
CA PHE A 92 15.86 -18.21 -4.32
C PHE A 92 15.94 -19.17 -5.53
N PRO A 93 15.24 -20.32 -5.54
CA PRO A 93 15.20 -21.19 -6.71
C PRO A 93 14.20 -20.75 -7.80
N ALA A 94 13.42 -19.68 -7.60
CA ALA A 94 12.36 -19.28 -8.52
C ALA A 94 12.90 -18.56 -9.77
N ASP A 95 12.34 -18.86 -10.95
CA ASP A 95 12.70 -18.18 -12.19
C ASP A 95 12.29 -16.69 -12.14
N PRO A 96 13.25 -15.74 -12.33
CA PRO A 96 12.98 -14.30 -12.26
C PRO A 96 12.03 -13.78 -13.33
N ASN A 97 11.90 -14.47 -14.48
CA ASN A 97 11.11 -13.97 -15.61
C ASN A 97 9.64 -14.44 -15.59
N ARG A 98 9.33 -15.50 -14.84
CA ARG A 98 8.00 -16.12 -14.85
C ARG A 98 7.45 -16.35 -13.45
N GLN A 99 8.14 -17.13 -12.64
CA GLN A 99 7.64 -17.58 -11.35
C GLN A 99 7.72 -16.49 -10.27
N LEU A 100 8.78 -15.67 -10.27
CA LEU A 100 8.95 -14.62 -9.27
C LEU A 100 7.91 -13.49 -9.40
N PRO A 101 7.62 -12.95 -10.60
CA PRO A 101 6.52 -11.99 -10.78
C PRO A 101 5.17 -12.61 -10.39
N GLU A 102 4.88 -13.84 -10.82
CA GLU A 102 3.64 -14.56 -10.47
C GLU A 102 3.45 -14.67 -8.95
N LEU A 103 4.52 -15.05 -8.23
CA LEU A 103 4.53 -15.11 -6.76
C LEU A 103 4.24 -13.73 -6.16
N VAL A 104 4.94 -12.68 -6.61
CA VAL A 104 4.76 -11.33 -6.08
C VAL A 104 3.34 -10.81 -6.34
N TYR A 105 2.78 -11.03 -7.53
CA TYR A 105 1.42 -10.63 -7.85
C TYR A 105 0.37 -11.38 -7.02
N TRP A 106 0.59 -12.68 -6.77
CA TRP A 106 -0.26 -13.45 -5.89
C TRP A 106 -0.24 -12.89 -4.46
N LEU A 107 0.94 -12.56 -3.94
CA LEU A 107 1.12 -12.00 -2.59
C LEU A 107 0.50 -10.60 -2.44
N MET A 108 0.56 -9.77 -3.48
CA MET A 108 0.00 -8.41 -3.44
C MET A 108 -1.53 -8.43 -3.41
N GLY A 109 -2.16 -9.44 -4.03
CA GLY A 109 -3.60 -9.56 -4.16
C GLY A 109 -4.19 -8.46 -5.05
N THR A 110 -4.79 -8.83 -6.18
CA THR A 110 -5.42 -7.84 -7.07
C THR A 110 -6.91 -8.12 -7.26
N PHE A 111 -7.71 -7.05 -7.15
CA PHE A 111 -9.14 -7.05 -7.48
C PHE A 111 -9.40 -6.57 -8.92
N SER A 112 -8.35 -6.23 -9.68
CA SER A 112 -8.48 -5.53 -10.95
C SER A 112 -9.25 -6.30 -12.04
N ARG A 113 -9.38 -7.63 -11.94
CA ARG A 113 -10.23 -8.45 -12.83
C ARG A 113 -10.88 -9.62 -12.10
N VAL A 114 -11.92 -9.35 -11.33
CA VAL A 114 -12.82 -10.39 -10.81
C VAL A 114 -13.82 -10.77 -11.91
N GLU A 115 -13.73 -11.99 -12.45
CA GLU A 115 -14.73 -12.53 -13.37
C GLU A 115 -16.05 -12.80 -12.62
N THR A 116 -17.19 -12.48 -13.24
CA THR A 116 -18.53 -12.65 -12.63
C THR A 116 -18.80 -14.10 -12.22
N SER A 117 -18.24 -15.08 -12.95
CA SER A 117 -18.29 -16.51 -12.63
C SER A 117 -17.53 -16.89 -11.36
N SER A 118 -16.36 -16.29 -11.12
CA SER A 118 -15.58 -16.47 -9.89
C SER A 118 -16.26 -15.77 -8.70
N LEU A 119 -16.97 -14.67 -8.97
CA LEU A 119 -17.77 -13.92 -8.00
C LEU A 119 -18.94 -14.75 -7.45
N TYR A 120 -19.64 -15.54 -8.29
CA TYR A 120 -20.68 -16.46 -7.82
C TYR A 120 -20.15 -17.61 -6.96
N LEU A 121 -18.91 -18.07 -7.23
CA LEU A 121 -18.26 -19.08 -6.40
C LEU A 121 -17.85 -18.50 -5.03
N ILE A 122 -17.48 -17.21 -4.97
CA ILE A 122 -17.18 -16.46 -3.74
C ILE A 122 -18.46 -16.16 -2.93
N SER A 123 -19.58 -15.90 -3.62
CA SER A 123 -20.82 -15.46 -2.98
C SER A 123 -21.52 -16.54 -2.16
N LEU A 124 -21.15 -17.82 -2.25
CA LEU A 124 -21.78 -18.88 -1.46
C LEU A 124 -21.08 -19.13 -0.10
N PRO A 125 -19.75 -19.32 -0.02
CA PRO A 125 -19.08 -19.62 1.25
C PRO A 125 -18.94 -18.40 2.18
N MET A 126 -18.86 -17.18 1.65
CA MET A 126 -18.78 -15.95 2.45
C MET A 126 -20.04 -15.72 3.30
N PRO A 127 -21.26 -15.64 2.74
CA PRO A 127 -22.46 -15.48 3.55
C PRO A 127 -22.76 -16.71 4.39
N ALA A 128 -22.39 -17.92 3.97
CA ALA A 128 -22.50 -19.11 4.82
C ALA A 128 -21.61 -19.00 6.07
N GLY A 129 -20.37 -18.51 5.92
CA GLY A 129 -19.45 -18.26 7.02
C GLY A 129 -19.92 -17.13 7.94
N ILE A 130 -20.41 -16.02 7.37
CA ILE A 130 -20.99 -14.91 8.13
C ILE A 130 -22.24 -15.40 8.90
N PHE A 131 -23.13 -16.13 8.24
CA PHE A 131 -24.33 -16.71 8.85
C PHE A 131 -23.98 -17.65 10.01
N PHE A 132 -22.95 -18.48 9.84
CA PHE A 132 -22.47 -19.37 10.90
C PHE A 132 -21.95 -18.60 12.12
N ILE A 133 -21.18 -17.52 11.90
CA ILE A 133 -20.69 -16.65 12.97
C ILE A 133 -21.86 -15.94 13.67
N CYS A 134 -22.84 -15.42 12.91
CA CYS A 134 -24.03 -14.77 13.46
C CYS A 134 -24.86 -15.75 14.32
N LEU A 135 -25.03 -17.01 13.90
CA LEU A 135 -25.72 -18.03 14.71
C LEU A 135 -25.00 -18.28 16.04
N HIS A 136 -23.67 -18.21 16.06
CA HIS A 136 -22.87 -18.39 17.27
C HIS A 136 -22.71 -17.10 18.10
N GLY A 137 -23.35 -15.98 17.71
CA GLY A 137 -23.31 -14.71 18.43
C GLY A 137 -23.72 -14.81 19.90
N LYS A 138 -24.68 -15.70 20.22
CA LYS A 138 -25.11 -15.98 21.61
C LYS A 138 -23.99 -16.55 22.49
N LEU A 139 -23.03 -17.24 21.90
CA LEU A 139 -21.86 -17.82 22.59
C LEU A 139 -20.67 -16.84 22.61
N ILE A 140 -20.61 -15.89 21.67
CA ILE A 140 -19.56 -14.86 21.57
C ILE A 140 -19.79 -13.73 22.59
N ASN A 141 -21.05 -13.36 22.87
CA ASN A 141 -21.36 -12.29 23.82
C ASN A 141 -20.82 -12.56 25.24
N PRO A 142 -20.96 -13.77 25.83
CA PRO A 142 -20.33 -14.09 27.12
C PRO A 142 -18.80 -14.00 27.09
N LEU A 143 -18.17 -14.45 25.98
CA LEU A 143 -16.72 -14.35 25.79
C LEU A 143 -16.21 -12.89 25.81
N SER A 144 -17.05 -11.92 25.44
CA SER A 144 -16.69 -10.49 25.50
C SER A 144 -16.69 -9.90 26.92
N MET A 145 -17.43 -10.52 27.85
CA MET A 145 -17.49 -10.11 29.26
C MET A 145 -16.24 -10.60 30.03
N GLY A 146 -15.67 -11.73 29.60
CA GLY A 146 -14.39 -12.25 30.09
C GLY A 146 -14.45 -13.77 30.27
N ASP A 147 -13.28 -14.42 30.24
CA ASP A 147 -13.18 -15.89 30.26
C ASP A 147 -13.79 -16.51 31.53
N GLU A 148 -13.63 -15.85 32.69
CA GLU A 148 -14.18 -16.33 33.97
C GLU A 148 -15.70 -16.18 34.04
N GLU A 149 -16.25 -15.11 33.46
CA GLU A 149 -17.69 -14.81 33.44
C GLU A 149 -18.42 -15.66 32.40
N ALA A 150 -17.77 -15.97 31.27
CA ALA A 150 -18.28 -16.94 30.31
C ALA A 150 -18.31 -18.36 30.89
N ALA A 151 -17.27 -18.75 31.64
CA ALA A 151 -17.20 -20.07 32.26
C ALA A 151 -18.26 -20.25 33.36
N SER A 152 -18.59 -19.20 34.13
CA SER A 152 -19.64 -19.26 35.16
C SER A 152 -21.05 -19.37 34.57
N LEU A 153 -21.25 -18.90 33.33
CA LEU A 153 -22.47 -19.09 32.54
C LEU A 153 -22.58 -20.48 31.88
N GLY A 154 -21.65 -21.41 32.17
CA GLY A 154 -21.64 -22.77 31.63
C GLY A 154 -21.13 -22.88 30.19
N VAL A 155 -20.52 -21.82 29.66
CA VAL A 155 -19.93 -21.83 28.32
C VAL A 155 -18.54 -22.43 28.38
N ASP A 156 -18.29 -23.50 27.61
CA ASP A 156 -16.94 -24.03 27.43
C ASP A 156 -16.12 -23.06 26.54
N VAL A 157 -15.41 -22.15 27.21
CA VAL A 157 -14.55 -21.12 26.61
C VAL A 157 -13.54 -21.72 25.64
N ARG A 158 -12.96 -22.89 25.96
CA ARG A 158 -11.94 -23.52 25.12
C ARG A 158 -12.54 -24.08 23.85
N ALA A 159 -13.64 -24.83 23.95
CA ALA A 159 -14.31 -25.43 22.80
C ALA A 159 -14.96 -24.38 21.89
N VAL A 160 -15.53 -23.31 22.45
CA VAL A 160 -16.11 -22.22 21.65
C VAL A 160 -15.01 -21.43 20.92
N ARG A 161 -13.91 -21.09 21.60
CA ARG A 161 -12.78 -20.37 20.99
C ARG A 161 -12.15 -21.17 19.85
N LEU A 162 -11.93 -22.48 20.03
CA LEU A 162 -11.38 -23.33 18.99
C LEU A 162 -12.30 -23.41 17.76
N ARG A 163 -13.62 -23.56 17.97
CA ARG A 163 -14.59 -23.56 16.87
C ARG A 163 -14.59 -22.25 16.08
N LEU A 164 -14.52 -21.11 16.78
CA LEU A 164 -14.45 -19.79 16.14
C LEU A 164 -13.15 -19.62 15.34
N ILE A 165 -12.01 -20.04 15.89
CA ILE A 165 -10.72 -20.00 15.20
C ILE A 165 -10.77 -20.84 13.92
N ILE A 166 -11.32 -22.07 13.97
CA ILE A 166 -11.43 -22.94 12.80
C ILE A 166 -12.28 -22.28 11.71
N VAL A 167 -13.46 -21.75 12.06
CA VAL A 167 -14.36 -21.12 11.08
C VAL A 167 -13.76 -19.86 10.49
N ALA A 168 -13.17 -18.99 11.32
CA ALA A 168 -12.49 -17.78 10.86
C ALA A 168 -11.29 -18.12 9.97
N THR A 169 -10.55 -19.18 10.28
CA THR A 169 -9.44 -19.67 9.47
C THR A 169 -9.92 -20.18 8.12
N LEU A 170 -11.01 -20.95 8.08
CA LEU A 170 -11.58 -21.45 6.83
C LEU A 170 -12.04 -20.31 5.92
N ILE A 171 -12.75 -19.31 6.47
CA ILE A 171 -13.21 -18.14 5.71
C ILE A 171 -12.01 -17.31 5.21
N SER A 172 -11.02 -17.08 6.06
CA SER A 172 -9.82 -16.29 5.74
C SER A 172 -8.91 -17.00 4.74
N ALA A 173 -8.67 -18.29 4.90
CA ALA A 173 -7.88 -19.09 3.96
C ALA A 173 -8.56 -19.12 2.59
N LEU A 174 -9.88 -19.33 2.56
CA LEU A 174 -10.64 -19.35 1.32
C LEU A 174 -10.65 -17.99 0.61
N SER A 175 -10.80 -16.88 1.35
CA SER A 175 -10.76 -15.54 0.74
C SER A 175 -9.41 -15.25 0.10
N VAL A 176 -8.30 -15.65 0.75
CA VAL A 176 -6.93 -15.48 0.23
C VAL A 176 -6.69 -16.33 -1.01
N VAL A 177 -7.08 -17.60 -0.97
CA VAL A 177 -6.97 -18.55 -2.09
C VAL A 177 -7.72 -18.02 -3.32
N LEU A 178 -8.92 -17.49 -3.11
CA LEU A 178 -9.76 -16.94 -4.17
C LEU A 178 -9.27 -15.59 -4.70
N VAL A 179 -8.74 -14.69 -3.86
CA VAL A 179 -8.10 -13.44 -4.31
C VAL A 179 -6.82 -13.76 -5.08
N GLY A 180 -6.06 -14.78 -4.68
CA GLY A 180 -4.88 -15.26 -5.40
C GLY A 180 -5.18 -15.90 -6.76
N ARG A 181 -6.45 -16.20 -7.07
CA ARG A 181 -6.87 -16.70 -8.39
C ARG A 181 -6.72 -15.64 -9.49
N THR A 182 -6.75 -14.34 -9.15
CA THR A 182 -6.64 -13.26 -10.14
C THR A 182 -5.24 -13.15 -10.75
N ALA A 183 -4.21 -13.69 -10.09
CA ALA A 183 -2.84 -13.69 -10.56
C ALA A 183 -2.55 -14.70 -11.70
N PHE A 184 -3.40 -15.73 -11.88
CA PHE A 184 -3.13 -16.87 -12.78
C PHE A 184 -3.90 -16.84 -14.11
N SER A 185 -4.56 -15.73 -14.48
CA SER A 185 -5.27 -15.67 -15.76
C SER A 185 -4.28 -15.53 -16.93
N PRO A 186 -4.23 -16.47 -17.89
CA PRO A 186 -3.30 -16.44 -19.02
C PRO A 186 -3.56 -15.32 -20.04
N TRP A 187 -4.47 -14.40 -19.74
CA TRP A 187 -4.96 -13.33 -20.61
C TRP A 187 -4.43 -11.94 -20.21
N TYR A 188 -3.57 -11.86 -19.20
CA TYR A 188 -2.83 -10.66 -18.83
C TYR A 188 -1.33 -10.89 -18.99
N GLN A 189 -0.90 -11.05 -20.24
CA GLN A 189 0.41 -10.57 -20.62
C GLN A 189 0.26 -9.07 -20.81
N VAL A 190 1.16 -8.26 -20.22
CA VAL A 190 1.28 -6.84 -20.58
C VAL A 190 1.35 -6.80 -22.10
N ARG A 191 0.33 -6.23 -22.76
CA ARG A 191 0.28 -6.22 -24.22
C ARG A 191 1.45 -5.36 -24.70
N GLU A 192 2.01 -5.65 -25.87
CA GLU A 192 3.07 -4.79 -26.43
C GLU A 192 2.61 -3.33 -26.54
N GLU A 193 1.31 -3.09 -26.75
CA GLU A 193 0.68 -1.77 -26.68
C GLU A 193 0.83 -1.10 -25.30
N ASP A 194 0.60 -1.83 -24.20
CA ASP A 194 0.73 -1.31 -22.83
C ASP A 194 2.21 -1.02 -22.49
N ARG A 195 3.13 -1.85 -22.99
CA ARG A 195 4.58 -1.60 -22.87
C ARG A 195 4.97 -0.32 -23.59
N LEU A 196 4.50 -0.13 -24.82
CA LEU A 196 4.79 1.05 -25.61
C LEU A 196 4.31 2.33 -24.91
N ILE A 197 3.10 2.33 -24.34
CA ILE A 197 2.56 3.47 -23.60
C ILE A 197 3.39 3.75 -22.33
N ALA A 198 3.80 2.69 -21.62
CA ALA A 198 4.67 2.83 -20.44
C ALA A 198 6.06 3.37 -20.81
N GLU A 199 6.67 2.88 -21.89
CA GLU A 199 7.95 3.37 -22.40
C GLU A 199 7.87 4.83 -22.83
N GLN A 200 6.82 5.22 -23.56
CA GLN A 200 6.56 6.61 -23.92
C GLN A 200 6.40 7.51 -22.68
N ALA A 201 5.68 7.05 -21.65
CA ALA A 201 5.52 7.79 -20.41
C ALA A 201 6.84 7.93 -19.64
N MET A 202 7.64 6.85 -19.59
CA MET A 202 8.98 6.87 -18.98
C MET A 202 9.94 7.77 -19.76
N GLU A 203 9.77 7.87 -21.08
CA GLU A 203 10.52 8.76 -21.94
C GLU A 203 10.17 10.23 -21.74
N LYS A 204 8.87 10.55 -21.67
CA LYS A 204 8.41 11.89 -21.28
C LYS A 204 8.97 12.33 -19.92
N MET A 205 9.21 11.37 -19.01
CA MET A 205 9.79 11.61 -17.68
C MET A 205 11.32 11.46 -17.62
N ARG A 206 11.99 11.14 -18.75
CA ARG A 206 13.45 10.96 -18.85
C ARG A 206 14.03 9.99 -17.79
N ILE A 207 13.36 8.87 -17.58
CA ILE A 207 13.71 7.86 -16.57
C ILE A 207 13.85 6.43 -17.14
N GLN A 208 14.00 6.31 -18.46
CA GLN A 208 14.12 5.01 -19.15
C GLN A 208 15.34 4.21 -18.68
N GLU A 209 16.44 4.89 -18.32
CA GLU A 209 17.66 4.30 -17.77
C GLU A 209 17.44 3.51 -16.46
N HIS A 210 16.29 3.69 -15.81
CA HIS A 210 15.93 3.03 -14.56
C HIS A 210 14.77 2.04 -14.71
N ALA A 211 14.27 1.80 -15.92
CA ALA A 211 13.10 0.94 -16.16
C ALA A 211 13.26 -0.49 -15.63
N GLN A 212 14.50 -1.01 -15.62
CA GLN A 212 14.81 -2.37 -15.15
C GLN A 212 15.19 -2.43 -13.66
N ARG A 213 15.25 -1.29 -12.96
CA ARG A 213 15.61 -1.25 -11.54
C ARG A 213 14.36 -1.43 -10.67
N PRO A 214 14.44 -2.20 -9.57
CA PRO A 214 13.36 -2.27 -8.60
C PRO A 214 13.03 -0.87 -8.06
N TYR A 215 11.74 -0.54 -7.95
CA TYR A 215 11.27 0.77 -7.47
C TYR A 215 11.86 1.16 -6.09
N SER A 216 12.06 0.17 -5.21
CA SER A 216 12.66 0.36 -3.88
C SER A 216 14.13 0.78 -3.90
N GLN A 217 14.83 0.61 -5.02
CA GLN A 217 16.24 0.99 -5.21
C GLN A 217 16.42 2.34 -5.90
N LEU A 218 15.32 3.00 -6.27
CA LEU A 218 15.33 4.33 -6.86
C LEU A 218 15.48 5.41 -5.79
N SER A 219 16.10 6.53 -6.13
CA SER A 219 16.11 7.72 -5.27
C SER A 219 14.69 8.28 -5.12
N GLY A 220 14.42 9.07 -4.08
CA GLY A 220 13.09 9.67 -3.87
C GLY A 220 12.59 10.46 -5.09
N GLY A 221 13.46 11.27 -5.71
CA GLY A 221 13.13 11.99 -6.93
C GLY A 221 12.86 11.08 -8.14
N GLN A 222 13.60 9.98 -8.28
CA GLN A 222 13.33 8.98 -9.32
C GLN A 222 11.99 8.26 -9.10
N GLN A 223 11.69 7.89 -7.85
CA GLN A 223 10.41 7.30 -7.47
C GLN A 223 9.24 8.21 -7.84
N GLN A 224 9.37 9.50 -7.58
CA GLN A 224 8.38 10.50 -7.93
C GLN A 224 8.13 10.61 -9.44
N LEU A 225 9.19 10.61 -10.25
CA LEU A 225 9.07 10.58 -11.72
C LEU A 225 8.38 9.31 -12.22
N VAL A 226 8.66 8.14 -11.61
CA VAL A 226 7.97 6.89 -11.94
C VAL A 226 6.47 6.96 -11.58
N LEU A 227 6.11 7.57 -10.45
CA LEU A 227 4.72 7.77 -10.07
C LEU A 227 3.98 8.71 -11.04
N LEU A 228 4.66 9.76 -11.52
CA LEU A 228 4.11 10.66 -12.52
C LEU A 228 3.93 9.93 -13.87
N ALA A 229 4.93 9.16 -14.32
CA ALA A 229 4.81 8.31 -15.50
C ALA A 229 3.62 7.34 -15.39
N ARG A 230 3.45 6.70 -14.22
CA ARG A 230 2.31 5.81 -13.95
C ARG A 230 0.97 6.54 -14.10
N ALA A 231 0.85 7.76 -13.57
CA ALA A 231 -0.36 8.56 -13.72
C ALA A 231 -0.64 8.92 -15.18
N LEU A 232 0.40 9.14 -16.00
CA LEU A 232 0.24 9.37 -17.44
C LEU A 232 -0.28 8.13 -18.17
N VAL A 233 0.28 6.96 -17.88
CA VAL A 233 -0.16 5.67 -18.46
C VAL A 233 -1.63 5.41 -18.16
N GLN A 234 -2.09 5.81 -16.98
CA GLN A 234 -3.50 5.69 -16.57
C GLN A 234 -4.43 6.69 -17.25
N GLY A 235 -3.91 7.62 -18.08
CA GLY A 235 -4.70 8.63 -18.76
C GLY A 235 -5.18 9.76 -17.85
N ALA A 236 -4.46 10.07 -16.77
CA ALA A 236 -4.82 11.14 -15.85
C ALA A 236 -4.90 12.50 -16.57
N ARG A 237 -5.99 13.23 -16.34
CA ARG A 237 -6.23 14.58 -16.88
C ARG A 237 -5.96 15.70 -15.88
N PHE A 238 -5.97 15.37 -14.58
CA PHE A 238 -5.78 16.30 -13.46
C PHE A 238 -4.69 15.78 -12.54
N PHE A 239 -3.76 16.65 -12.16
CA PHE A 239 -2.62 16.34 -11.31
C PHE A 239 -2.59 17.30 -10.12
N ILE A 240 -2.42 16.75 -8.92
CA ILE A 240 -2.19 17.52 -7.69
C ILE A 240 -0.85 17.09 -7.14
N MET A 241 0.05 18.05 -6.93
CA MET A 241 1.43 17.76 -6.55
C MET A 241 1.87 18.68 -5.42
N ASP A 242 2.45 18.08 -4.39
CA ASP A 242 3.10 18.83 -3.32
C ASP A 242 4.60 18.91 -3.64
N GLU A 243 5.10 20.13 -3.89
CA GLU A 243 6.49 20.41 -4.24
C GLU A 243 7.13 19.41 -5.23
N PRO A 244 6.64 19.36 -6.48
CA PRO A 244 6.95 18.26 -7.41
C PRO A 244 8.44 18.12 -7.77
N VAL A 245 9.23 19.15 -7.52
CA VAL A 245 10.65 19.22 -7.88
C VAL A 245 11.58 19.00 -6.68
N ASN A 246 11.02 18.84 -5.48
CA ASN A 246 11.82 18.60 -4.29
C ASN A 246 12.54 17.23 -4.42
N SER A 247 13.74 17.09 -3.86
CA SER A 247 14.60 15.90 -4.01
C SER A 247 15.14 15.60 -5.42
N LEU A 248 14.99 16.52 -6.39
CA LEU A 248 15.63 16.45 -7.70
C LEU A 248 16.83 17.41 -7.79
N ASP A 249 17.84 17.05 -8.57
CA ASP A 249 18.92 17.97 -8.94
C ASP A 249 18.41 19.08 -9.89
N TYR A 250 19.09 20.23 -9.91
CA TYR A 250 18.66 21.42 -10.68
C TYR A 250 18.33 21.11 -12.15
N GLY A 251 19.08 20.23 -12.81
CA GLY A 251 18.82 19.85 -14.20
C GLY A 251 17.49 19.11 -14.33
N ARG A 252 17.26 18.13 -13.45
CA ARG A 252 15.99 17.38 -13.41
C ARG A 252 14.80 18.24 -12.99
N GLN A 253 14.98 19.21 -12.09
CA GLN A 253 13.92 20.15 -11.72
C GLN A 253 13.42 20.94 -12.94
N PHE A 254 14.35 21.53 -13.70
CA PHE A 254 14.03 22.27 -14.92
C PHE A 254 13.28 21.40 -15.93
N HIS A 255 13.76 20.18 -16.17
CA HIS A 255 13.11 19.26 -17.09
C HIS A 255 11.71 18.85 -16.63
N LEU A 256 11.50 18.59 -15.34
CA LEU A 256 10.18 18.26 -14.84
C LEU A 256 9.19 19.42 -15.00
N LEU A 257 9.60 20.65 -14.69
CA LEU A 257 8.76 21.84 -14.90
C LEU A 257 8.43 22.03 -16.39
N GLN A 258 9.40 21.80 -17.27
CA GLN A 258 9.19 21.84 -18.71
C GLN A 258 8.17 20.78 -19.15
N THR A 259 8.32 19.54 -18.71
CA THR A 259 7.36 18.47 -19.00
C THR A 259 5.96 18.82 -18.47
N ILE A 260 5.84 19.36 -17.26
CA ILE A 260 4.55 19.80 -16.71
C ILE A 260 3.92 20.86 -17.61
N ARG A 261 4.70 21.84 -18.09
CA ARG A 261 4.23 22.89 -18.99
C ARG A 261 3.72 22.31 -20.32
N GLU A 262 4.52 21.46 -20.96
CA GLU A 262 4.15 20.80 -22.22
C GLU A 262 2.86 19.98 -22.07
N LEU A 263 2.75 19.22 -20.97
CA LEU A 263 1.55 18.45 -20.67
C LEU A 263 0.32 19.31 -20.38
N ALA A 264 0.52 20.50 -19.79
CA ALA A 264 -0.56 21.45 -19.57
C ALA A 264 -1.06 22.03 -20.91
N ASP A 265 -0.12 22.34 -21.82
CA ASP A 265 -0.43 22.80 -23.17
C ASP A 265 -1.12 21.68 -24.01
N GLU A 266 -0.86 20.40 -23.73
CA GLU A 266 -1.61 19.23 -24.25
C GLU A 266 -3.06 19.12 -23.68
N GLY A 267 -3.49 20.03 -22.80
CA GLY A 267 -4.84 20.09 -22.24
C GLY A 267 -5.02 19.37 -20.90
N ARG A 268 -3.93 19.03 -20.20
CA ARG A 268 -3.98 18.50 -18.83
C ARG A 268 -3.96 19.63 -17.82
N SER A 269 -4.54 19.40 -16.65
CA SER A 269 -4.63 20.40 -15.59
C SER A 269 -3.72 20.03 -14.41
N PHE A 270 -2.98 21.01 -13.89
CA PHE A 270 -2.05 20.83 -12.79
C PHE A 270 -2.34 21.82 -11.66
N LEU A 271 -2.37 21.30 -10.43
CA LEU A 271 -2.34 22.08 -9.19
C LEU A 271 -1.07 21.68 -8.44
N LEU A 272 -0.23 22.67 -8.14
CA LEU A 272 1.08 22.46 -7.56
C LEU A 272 1.38 23.49 -6.47
N THR A 273 2.03 23.03 -5.41
CA THR A 273 2.59 23.88 -4.35
C THR A 273 4.09 24.04 -4.56
N THR A 274 4.63 25.19 -4.17
CA THR A 274 6.08 25.41 -4.17
C THR A 274 6.44 26.56 -3.25
N HIS A 275 7.61 26.49 -2.62
CA HIS A 275 8.21 27.57 -1.85
C HIS A 275 9.19 28.43 -2.69
N HIS A 276 9.29 28.15 -3.99
CA HIS A 276 10.24 28.73 -4.94
C HIS A 276 9.50 29.54 -6.02
N PRO A 277 9.50 30.88 -5.97
CA PRO A 277 8.80 31.75 -6.92
C PRO A 277 9.21 31.52 -8.39
N GLU A 278 10.46 31.14 -8.61
CA GLU A 278 11.02 30.79 -9.93
C GLU A 278 10.24 29.67 -10.63
N HIS A 279 9.71 28.69 -9.90
CA HIS A 279 8.92 27.62 -10.49
C HIS A 279 7.56 28.13 -10.98
N ALA A 280 6.92 29.01 -10.19
CA ALA A 280 5.66 29.63 -10.58
C ALA A 280 5.85 30.53 -11.81
N LEU A 281 6.94 31.29 -11.85
CA LEU A 281 7.32 32.12 -13.00
C LEU A 281 7.56 31.29 -14.26
N PHE A 282 8.26 30.16 -14.14
CA PHE A 282 8.53 29.27 -15.27
C PHE A 282 7.26 28.65 -15.86
N LEU A 283 6.30 28.27 -15.00
CA LEU A 283 5.05 27.62 -15.43
C LEU A 283 4.01 28.60 -16.01
N GLU A 284 4.14 29.90 -15.72
CA GLU A 284 3.27 30.99 -16.21
C GLU A 284 1.75 30.77 -16.00
N GLY A 285 1.35 30.11 -14.90
CA GLY A 285 -0.05 29.82 -14.59
C GLY A 285 -0.80 30.91 -13.81
N ARG A 286 -1.91 30.51 -13.19
CA ARG A 286 -2.55 31.26 -12.10
C ARG A 286 -1.84 30.90 -10.79
N THR A 287 -1.43 31.90 -10.02
CA THR A 287 -0.67 31.74 -8.78
C THR A 287 -1.48 32.27 -7.60
N LEU A 288 -1.49 31.47 -6.53
CA LEU A 288 -2.01 31.83 -5.23
C LEU A 288 -0.84 32.04 -4.28
N LEU A 289 -0.65 33.25 -3.77
CA LEU A 289 0.39 33.56 -2.79
C LEU A 289 -0.16 33.39 -1.38
N MET A 290 0.51 32.61 -0.55
CA MET A 290 0.06 32.32 0.82
C MET A 290 1.18 32.59 1.84
N ASP A 291 0.82 33.21 2.98
CA ASP A 291 1.68 33.35 4.16
C ASP A 291 0.86 33.06 5.43
N LYS A 292 1.44 32.33 6.40
CA LYS A 292 0.82 31.99 7.70
C LYS A 292 -0.63 31.50 7.59
N GLY A 293 -0.92 30.67 6.58
CA GLY A 293 -2.25 30.10 6.33
C GLY A 293 -3.28 31.07 5.75
N LYS A 294 -2.88 32.28 5.34
CA LYS A 294 -3.73 33.26 4.68
C LYS A 294 -3.32 33.45 3.22
N VAL A 295 -4.30 33.61 2.34
CA VAL A 295 -4.07 34.02 0.97
C VAL A 295 -3.75 35.51 0.97
N LEU A 296 -2.53 35.86 0.54
CA LEU A 296 -2.10 37.24 0.36
C LEU A 296 -2.59 37.81 -0.97
N LYS A 297 -2.47 37.00 -2.05
CA LYS A 297 -2.87 37.39 -3.40
C LYS A 297 -3.29 36.18 -4.24
N ASP A 298 -4.13 36.44 -5.24
CA ASP A 298 -4.61 35.47 -6.23
C ASP A 298 -4.67 36.17 -7.60
N GLY A 299 -4.07 35.57 -8.63
CA GLY A 299 -4.06 36.13 -9.98
C GLY A 299 -3.11 35.41 -10.93
N PHE A 300 -2.84 35.98 -12.10
CA PHE A 300 -1.82 35.44 -12.99
C PHE A 300 -0.43 35.66 -12.40
N THR A 301 0.47 34.69 -12.59
CA THR A 301 1.82 34.75 -11.99
C THR A 301 2.54 36.07 -12.26
N LYS A 302 2.38 36.63 -13.47
CA LYS A 302 3.02 37.90 -13.88
C LYS A 302 2.60 39.10 -13.02
N ASP A 303 1.37 39.09 -12.50
CA ASP A 303 0.84 40.14 -11.64
C ASP A 303 1.18 39.91 -10.16
N ILE A 304 1.30 38.63 -9.78
CA ILE A 304 1.51 38.22 -8.38
C ILE A 304 2.99 38.21 -7.99
N ILE A 305 3.85 37.62 -8.80
CA ILE A 305 5.28 37.48 -8.49
C ILE A 305 6.02 38.71 -9.01
N ASN A 306 6.10 39.72 -8.16
CA ASN A 306 6.86 40.96 -8.39
C ASN A 306 7.72 41.30 -7.16
N GLN A 307 8.61 42.28 -7.31
CA GLN A 307 9.56 42.66 -6.26
C GLN A 307 8.88 42.91 -4.92
N THR A 308 7.80 43.70 -4.90
CA THR A 308 7.06 44.04 -3.69
C THR A 308 6.40 42.82 -3.03
N SER A 309 5.98 41.83 -3.82
CA SER A 309 5.33 40.62 -3.30
C SER A 309 6.36 39.64 -2.74
N ILE A 310 7.56 39.56 -3.34
CA ILE A 310 8.69 38.78 -2.81
C ILE A 310 9.21 39.39 -1.51
N GLU A 311 9.33 40.72 -1.43
CA GLU A 311 9.72 41.44 -0.21
C GLU A 311 8.80 41.11 0.97
N ASN A 312 7.49 41.17 0.75
CA ASN A 312 6.48 40.86 1.76
C ASN A 312 6.41 39.36 2.13
N LEU A 313 6.78 38.46 1.21
CA LEU A 313 6.73 37.01 1.45
C LEU A 313 7.90 36.53 2.32
N TYR A 314 9.09 37.11 2.13
CA TYR A 314 10.33 36.68 2.81
C TYR A 314 10.79 37.62 3.93
N ASP A 315 10.00 38.64 4.29
CA ASP A 315 10.35 39.66 5.29
C ASP A 315 11.76 40.25 5.06
N LEU A 316 12.12 40.49 3.78
CA LEU A 316 13.48 40.90 3.41
C LEU A 316 13.74 42.36 3.83
N PRO A 317 14.84 42.66 4.54
CA PRO A 317 15.22 44.04 4.86
C PRO A 317 15.51 44.83 3.59
N ALA A 318 14.96 46.05 3.49
CA ALA A 318 15.13 46.93 2.33
C ALA A 318 16.62 47.18 1.94
N GLU A 319 17.54 47.11 2.91
CA GLU A 319 18.98 47.26 2.71
C GLU A 319 19.60 46.13 1.88
N LEU A 320 19.14 44.88 2.04
CA LEU A 320 19.68 43.73 1.31
C LEU A 320 19.34 43.84 -0.19
N MET A 321 18.13 44.34 -0.49
CA MET A 321 17.68 44.56 -1.86
C MET A 321 18.38 45.73 -2.55
N GLN A 322 18.68 46.82 -1.84
CA GLN A 322 19.52 47.89 -2.40
C GLN A 322 20.92 47.36 -2.76
N LYS A 323 21.46 46.45 -1.96
CA LYS A 323 22.76 45.82 -2.22
C LYS A 323 22.69 44.89 -3.45
N LEU A 324 21.63 44.09 -3.57
CA LEU A 324 21.41 43.20 -4.73
C LEU A 324 21.11 43.99 -6.02
N ALA A 325 20.35 45.08 -5.96
CA ALA A 325 20.08 45.96 -7.10
C ALA A 325 21.35 46.66 -7.60
N ARG A 326 22.21 47.11 -6.67
CA ARG A 326 23.54 47.68 -7.00
C ARG A 326 24.47 46.64 -7.62
N LEU A 327 24.47 45.41 -7.10
CA LEU A 327 25.25 44.31 -7.68
C LEU A 327 24.77 43.97 -9.09
N ARG A 328 23.46 43.93 -9.32
CA ARG A 328 22.86 43.67 -10.63
C ARG A 328 23.22 44.74 -11.67
N GLN A 329 23.27 46.01 -11.27
CA GLN A 329 23.78 47.09 -12.12
C GLN A 329 25.28 46.98 -12.42
N GLN A 330 26.07 46.38 -11.53
CA GLN A 330 27.52 46.18 -11.74
C GLN A 330 27.85 44.93 -12.57
N THR A 331 27.02 43.88 -12.54
CA THR A 331 27.27 42.62 -13.27
C THR A 331 26.57 42.53 -14.63
N GLY A 332 25.71 43.49 -15.00
CA GLY A 332 25.11 43.53 -16.34
C GLY A 332 24.17 42.38 -16.67
N LEU A 333 23.50 41.82 -15.65
CA LEU A 333 22.49 40.75 -15.75
C LEU A 333 21.07 41.24 -15.41
#